data_AF-A0AAE6CHZ0-F1
#
_entry.id   AF-A0AAE6CHZ0-F1
#
_cell.length_a   1.000
_cell.length_b   1.000
_cell.length_c   1.000
_cell.angle_alpha   90.00
_cell.angle_beta   90.00
_cell.angle_gamma   90.00
#
_symmetry.space_group_name_H-M   'P 1'
#
loop_
_entity.id
_entity.type
_entity.pdbx_description
1 polymer ?
#
loop_
_entity_poly.entity_id
_entity_poly.type
_entity_poly.pdbx_seq_one_letter_code
_entity_poly.pdbx_strand_id
1 'polypeptide(L)'
;MNSSKTVLTKTYKPCQAMAVLLTLFILAGCKELEYLRAEKVAYQVQDYQADKRSKEDMDILLKRLNAVLPSKLSSVQFKDVQGKGVIEFSRGAPDAELVAFLSRHPGELVFRGTEPDDIWYSDKDVVESAAVLAGDRLAVEVVFSDESYGKASPRINQSIGRYAYTMLDDEILHKAMVQTELGKKFLLTSASDTEAQALAVMLDSGRMSSGYVLVKL
;
A
#
# COMPACT_ATOMS: atom_id res chain seq x y z
N MET A 1 53.72 -6.79 63.05
CA MET A 1 52.52 -6.18 62.43
C MET A 1 52.86 -5.75 61.01
N ASN A 2 51.88 -5.87 60.11
CA ASN A 2 51.83 -5.49 58.69
C ASN A 2 52.26 -6.56 57.66
N SER A 3 51.30 -7.45 57.39
CA SER A 3 51.24 -8.28 56.19
C SER A 3 50.63 -7.47 55.05
N SER A 4 51.44 -7.07 54.05
CA SER A 4 50.95 -6.47 52.81
C SER A 4 50.28 -7.54 51.94
N LYS A 5 48.96 -7.42 51.74
CA LYS A 5 48.22 -8.16 50.72
C LYS A 5 48.29 -7.38 49.41
N THR A 6 48.96 -7.93 48.41
CA THR A 6 48.91 -7.43 47.03
C THR A 6 47.56 -7.81 46.43
N VAL A 7 46.70 -6.83 46.17
CA VAL A 7 45.44 -7.03 45.44
C VAL A 7 45.76 -7.04 43.95
N LEU A 8 45.64 -8.21 43.32
CA LEU A 8 45.64 -8.36 41.87
C LEU A 8 44.34 -7.75 41.32
N THR A 9 44.43 -6.56 40.72
CA THR A 9 43.37 -6.00 39.89
C THR A 9 43.28 -6.78 38.58
N LYS A 10 42.34 -7.71 38.50
CA LYS A 10 41.92 -8.31 37.22
C LYS A 10 41.22 -7.23 36.39
N THR A 11 41.85 -6.81 35.31
CA THR A 11 41.25 -5.99 34.25
C THR A 11 40.21 -6.83 33.51
N TYR A 12 38.93 -6.63 33.81
CA TYR A 12 37.83 -7.19 33.03
C TYR A 12 37.70 -6.42 31.70
N LYS A 13 38.36 -6.90 30.65
CA LYS A 13 37.98 -6.60 29.26
C LYS A 13 37.78 -7.89 28.45
N PRO A 14 36.64 -8.56 28.64
CA PRO A 14 36.02 -9.26 27.50
C PRO A 14 34.52 -8.97 27.33
N CYS A 15 33.88 -8.21 28.22
CA CYS A 15 32.42 -8.01 28.19
C CYS A 15 31.95 -7.02 27.09
N GLN A 16 32.76 -6.01 26.76
CA GLN A 16 32.37 -5.02 25.73
C GLN A 16 32.50 -5.54 24.29
N ALA A 17 33.47 -6.40 24.01
CA ALA A 17 33.64 -6.96 22.67
C ALA A 17 32.50 -7.94 22.32
N MET A 18 32.04 -8.75 23.28
CA MET A 18 30.86 -9.61 23.07
C MET A 18 29.56 -8.82 22.94
N ALA A 19 29.37 -7.71 23.68
CA ALA A 19 28.17 -6.88 23.55
C ALA A 19 28.06 -6.17 22.18
N VAL A 20 29.19 -5.75 21.60
CA VAL A 20 29.23 -5.17 20.25
C VAL A 20 29.02 -6.24 19.17
N LEU A 21 29.56 -7.45 19.36
CA LEU A 21 29.32 -8.57 18.44
C LEU A 21 27.88 -9.10 18.53
N LEU A 22 27.29 -9.23 19.73
CA LEU A 22 25.88 -9.66 19.87
C LEU A 22 24.92 -8.62 19.30
N THR A 23 25.16 -7.32 19.49
CA THR A 23 24.35 -6.29 18.85
C THR A 23 24.51 -6.37 17.33
N LEU A 24 25.71 -6.49 16.77
CA LEU A 24 25.92 -6.67 15.33
C LEU A 24 25.24 -7.92 14.74
N PHE A 25 25.23 -9.05 15.46
CA PHE A 25 24.55 -10.28 15.01
C PHE A 25 23.02 -10.22 15.11
N ILE A 26 22.47 -9.54 16.12
CA ILE A 26 21.03 -9.27 16.21
C ILE A 26 20.60 -8.24 15.13
N LEU A 27 21.49 -7.31 14.80
CA LEU A 27 21.27 -6.28 13.78
C LEU A 27 21.34 -6.85 12.34
N ALA A 28 22.13 -7.90 12.07
CA ALA A 28 22.23 -8.50 10.74
C ALA A 28 20.95 -9.23 10.27
N GLY A 29 20.02 -9.54 11.18
CA GLY A 29 18.74 -10.21 10.86
C GLY A 29 17.55 -9.26 10.70
N CYS A 30 17.70 -7.97 10.99
CA CYS A 30 16.58 -7.02 10.91
C CYS A 30 16.69 -6.22 9.61
N LYS A 31 15.91 -6.62 8.59
CA LYS A 31 15.81 -5.90 7.29
C LYS A 31 15.61 -4.39 7.46
N GLU A 32 14.93 -3.97 8.52
CA GLU A 32 14.73 -2.57 8.92
C GLU A 32 16.04 -1.76 9.03
N LEU A 33 17.17 -2.38 9.38
CA LEU A 33 18.43 -1.69 9.58
C LEU A 33 19.16 -1.36 8.28
N GLU A 34 18.84 -2.06 7.18
CA GLU A 34 19.31 -1.69 5.84
C GLU A 34 18.82 -0.27 5.50
N TYR A 35 17.63 0.08 5.96
CA TYR A 35 17.04 1.41 5.77
C TYR A 35 17.68 2.50 6.64
N LEU A 36 18.53 2.17 7.62
CA LEU A 36 19.30 3.21 8.33
C LEU A 36 20.28 3.95 7.42
N ARG A 37 20.73 3.30 6.34
CA ARG A 37 21.67 3.83 5.35
C ARG A 37 21.04 4.02 3.98
N ALA A 38 19.76 3.66 3.81
CA ALA A 38 19.08 3.81 2.54
C ALA A 38 19.01 5.28 2.13
N GLU A 39 19.27 5.53 0.85
CA GLU A 39 19.25 6.86 0.29
C GLU A 39 17.83 7.44 0.29
N LYS A 40 17.80 8.76 0.39
CA LYS A 40 16.59 9.54 0.18
C LYS A 40 16.18 9.46 -1.28
N VAL A 41 14.89 9.26 -1.54
CA VAL A 41 14.33 9.23 -2.89
C VAL A 41 13.31 10.34 -3.03
N ALA A 42 13.36 11.09 -4.12
CA ALA A 42 12.41 12.16 -4.39
C ALA A 42 11.73 11.98 -5.75
N TYR A 43 10.47 12.39 -5.81
CA TYR A 43 9.67 12.42 -7.02
C TYR A 43 9.09 13.82 -7.21
N GLN A 44 9.22 14.36 -8.41
CA GLN A 44 8.49 15.56 -8.81
C GLN A 44 7.08 15.16 -9.24
N VAL A 45 6.08 15.88 -8.75
CA VAL A 45 4.70 15.76 -9.23
C VAL A 45 4.58 16.58 -10.52
N GLN A 46 4.49 15.91 -11.66
CA GLN A 46 4.37 16.57 -12.97
C GLN A 46 3.09 17.41 -13.01
N ASP A 47 3.11 18.63 -13.54
CA ASP A 47 1.96 19.55 -13.67
C ASP A 47 1.26 19.94 -12.36
N TYR A 48 2.00 20.02 -11.24
CA TYR A 48 1.46 20.35 -9.91
C TYR A 48 0.59 21.61 -9.83
N GLN A 49 0.85 22.62 -10.66
CA GLN A 49 0.11 23.89 -10.65
C GLN A 49 -1.11 23.90 -11.59
N ALA A 50 -1.43 22.80 -12.27
CA ALA A 50 -2.61 22.73 -13.13
C ALA A 50 -3.91 22.67 -12.29
N ASP A 51 -4.95 23.39 -12.74
CA ASP A 51 -6.22 23.79 -12.07
C ASP A 51 -7.12 22.69 -11.44
N LYS A 52 -6.62 21.48 -11.16
CA LYS A 52 -7.41 20.36 -10.62
C LYS A 52 -6.77 19.65 -9.43
N ARG A 53 -5.79 20.26 -8.76
CA ARG A 53 -5.02 19.59 -7.69
C ARG A 53 -5.40 20.17 -6.34
N SER A 54 -6.08 19.37 -5.54
CA SER A 54 -6.47 19.74 -4.18
C SER A 54 -5.41 19.29 -3.17
N LYS A 55 -5.35 19.98 -2.03
CA LYS A 55 -4.57 19.52 -0.88
C LYS A 55 -5.06 18.15 -0.40
N GLU A 56 -6.37 17.91 -0.46
CA GLU A 56 -7.02 16.67 -0.07
C GLU A 56 -6.52 15.47 -0.88
N ASP A 57 -6.39 15.61 -2.20
CA ASP A 57 -5.85 14.57 -3.06
C ASP A 57 -4.39 14.23 -2.71
N MET A 58 -3.59 15.25 -2.41
CA MET A 58 -2.20 15.04 -1.98
C MET A 58 -2.13 14.34 -0.62
N ASP A 59 -3.04 14.68 0.30
CA ASP A 59 -3.14 14.00 1.60
C ASP A 59 -3.52 12.51 1.42
N ILE A 60 -4.45 12.20 0.49
CA ILE A 60 -4.79 10.82 0.12
C ILE A 60 -3.59 10.09 -0.50
N LEU A 61 -2.88 10.72 -1.44
CA LEU A 61 -1.69 10.14 -2.05
C LEU A 61 -0.60 9.86 -1.01
N LEU A 62 -0.35 10.80 -0.10
CA LEU A 62 0.60 10.60 1.01
C LEU A 62 0.13 9.48 1.96
N LYS A 63 -1.17 9.35 2.23
CA LYS A 63 -1.71 8.23 3.01
C LYS A 63 -1.39 6.89 2.32
N ARG A 64 -1.62 6.78 1.02
CA ARG A 64 -1.30 5.59 0.22
C ARG A 64 0.18 5.24 0.29
N LEU A 65 1.05 6.21 0.02
CA LEU A 65 2.49 6.00 -0.01
C LEU A 65 3.06 5.67 1.37
N ASN A 66 2.51 6.24 2.45
CA ASN A 66 2.88 5.88 3.83
C ASN A 66 2.51 4.42 4.18
N ALA A 67 1.38 3.92 3.66
CA ALA A 67 0.92 2.55 3.93
C ALA A 67 1.80 1.47 3.30
N VAL A 68 2.56 1.81 2.25
CA VAL A 68 3.44 0.87 1.52
C VAL A 68 4.92 1.12 1.74
N LEU A 69 5.30 1.88 2.77
CA LEU A 69 6.70 2.15 3.05
C LEU A 69 7.48 0.86 3.26
N PRO A 70 8.71 0.77 2.72
CA PRO A 70 9.51 -0.44 2.82
C PRO A 70 10.04 -0.71 4.23
N SER A 71 9.92 0.28 5.14
CA SER A 71 10.43 0.26 6.51
C SER A 71 9.68 1.26 7.38
N LYS A 72 9.52 0.93 8.66
CA LYS A 72 8.96 1.85 9.67
C LYS A 72 9.87 3.04 9.98
N LEU A 73 11.14 2.97 9.60
CA LEU A 73 12.09 4.07 9.74
C LEU A 73 12.00 5.06 8.58
N SER A 74 11.40 4.65 7.46
CA SER A 74 11.11 5.54 6.34
C SER A 74 9.86 6.37 6.64
N SER A 75 9.77 7.51 5.95
CA SER A 75 8.64 8.42 5.99
C SER A 75 8.52 9.09 4.65
N VAL A 76 7.30 9.45 4.26
CA VAL A 76 7.05 10.24 3.05
C VAL A 76 6.43 11.58 3.42
N GLN A 77 6.88 12.64 2.75
CA GLN A 77 6.38 13.99 2.92
C GLN A 77 6.23 14.69 1.58
N PHE A 78 5.28 15.61 1.50
CA PHE A 78 5.11 16.51 0.36
C PHE A 78 5.72 17.88 0.67
N LYS A 79 6.39 18.47 -0.32
CA LYS A 79 6.97 19.82 -0.25
C LYS A 79 6.66 20.59 -1.52
N ASP A 80 6.35 21.88 -1.38
CA ASP A 80 6.41 22.83 -2.49
C ASP A 80 7.82 23.43 -2.53
N VAL A 81 8.55 23.17 -3.61
CA VAL A 81 9.88 23.71 -3.85
C VAL A 81 9.84 24.53 -5.13
N GLN A 82 9.87 25.86 -4.99
CA GLN A 82 9.90 26.79 -6.12
C GLN A 82 8.72 26.59 -7.10
N GLY A 83 7.51 26.33 -6.57
CA GLY A 83 6.31 26.11 -7.37
C GLY A 83 6.19 24.69 -7.93
N LYS A 84 7.11 23.79 -7.60
CA LYS A 84 7.06 22.37 -7.94
C LYS A 84 6.66 21.55 -6.72
N GLY A 85 5.65 20.70 -6.87
CA GLY A 85 5.33 19.68 -5.88
C GLY A 85 6.38 18.57 -5.90
N VAL A 86 6.95 18.25 -4.74
CA VAL A 86 7.94 17.19 -4.55
C VAL A 86 7.48 16.26 -3.44
N ILE A 87 7.39 14.96 -3.76
CA ILE A 87 7.19 13.88 -2.79
C ILE A 87 8.54 13.30 -2.44
N GLU A 88 8.82 13.19 -1.14
CA GLU A 88 10.14 12.87 -0.65
C GLU A 88 10.07 11.73 0.38
N PHE A 89 10.76 10.63 0.08
CA PHE A 89 10.95 9.50 0.98
C PHE A 89 12.27 9.64 1.74
N SER A 90 12.22 9.55 3.07
CA SER A 90 13.38 9.82 3.92
C SER A 90 14.43 8.71 3.90
N ARG A 91 14.02 7.43 3.76
CA ARG A 91 14.91 6.26 3.82
C ARG A 91 14.44 5.15 2.88
N GLY A 92 14.88 5.20 1.63
CA GLY A 92 14.39 4.31 0.58
C GLY A 92 12.93 4.58 0.22
N ALA A 93 12.51 4.09 -0.94
CA ALA A 93 11.13 4.18 -1.43
C ALA A 93 10.58 2.77 -1.66
N PRO A 94 9.24 2.62 -1.72
CA PRO A 94 8.63 1.42 -2.28
C PRO A 94 9.10 1.20 -3.72
N ASP A 95 8.79 0.02 -4.26
CA ASP A 95 9.04 -0.28 -5.66
C ASP A 95 8.46 0.81 -6.60
N ALA A 96 9.16 1.11 -7.69
CA ALA A 96 8.78 2.20 -8.58
C ALA A 96 7.44 1.94 -9.29
N GLU A 97 7.12 0.68 -9.59
CA GLU A 97 5.84 0.30 -10.18
C GLU A 97 4.71 0.51 -9.16
N LEU A 98 4.94 0.16 -7.89
CA LEU A 98 3.97 0.40 -6.81
C LEU A 98 3.70 1.89 -6.61
N VAL A 99 4.75 2.72 -6.58
CA VAL A 99 4.62 4.18 -6.47
C VAL A 99 3.84 4.74 -7.66
N ALA A 100 4.16 4.29 -8.87
CA ALA A 100 3.48 4.75 -10.09
C ALA A 100 2.01 4.32 -10.12
N PHE A 101 1.69 3.10 -9.68
CA PHE A 101 0.32 2.60 -9.62
C PHE A 101 -0.52 3.43 -8.64
N LEU A 102 -0.06 3.57 -7.39
CA LEU A 102 -0.77 4.32 -6.35
C LEU A 102 -0.97 5.80 -6.69
N SER A 103 -0.06 6.39 -7.47
CA SER A 103 -0.15 7.79 -7.87
C SER A 103 -1.06 7.99 -9.07
N ARG A 104 -1.03 7.11 -10.08
CA ARG A 104 -1.76 7.29 -11.34
C ARG A 104 -3.26 7.03 -11.23
N HIS A 105 -3.66 6.16 -10.31
CA HIS A 105 -5.04 5.72 -10.17
C HIS A 105 -5.82 6.59 -9.18
N PRO A 106 -6.84 7.36 -9.59
CA PRO A 106 -7.76 8.02 -8.67
C PRO A 106 -8.34 7.08 -7.61
N GLY A 107 -8.61 5.82 -7.97
CA GLY A 107 -9.10 4.78 -7.07
C GLY A 107 -10.60 4.55 -7.15
N GLU A 108 -11.24 4.83 -8.29
CA GLU A 108 -12.65 4.49 -8.53
C GLU A 108 -12.78 3.01 -8.88
N LEU A 109 -13.15 2.19 -7.89
CA LEU A 109 -13.39 0.77 -8.08
C LEU A 109 -14.88 0.51 -8.32
N VAL A 110 -15.22 -0.21 -9.39
CA VAL A 110 -16.60 -0.55 -9.74
C VAL A 110 -16.72 -2.06 -10.00
N PHE A 111 -17.76 -2.67 -9.44
CA PHE A 111 -18.18 -4.04 -9.74
C PHE A 111 -19.49 -3.98 -10.49
N ARG A 112 -19.53 -4.54 -11.69
CA ARG A 112 -20.72 -4.47 -12.54
C ARG A 112 -20.99 -5.75 -13.31
N GLY A 113 -22.23 -5.89 -13.75
CA GLY A 113 -22.67 -6.91 -14.68
C GLY A 113 -22.18 -6.66 -16.11
N THR A 114 -22.81 -7.34 -17.07
CA THR A 114 -22.39 -7.26 -18.48
C THR A 114 -22.62 -5.87 -19.09
N GLU A 115 -23.74 -5.23 -18.72
CA GLU A 115 -24.06 -3.88 -19.21
C GLU A 115 -23.26 -2.80 -18.47
N PRO A 116 -22.86 -1.69 -19.12
CA PRO A 116 -22.12 -0.59 -18.51
C PRO A 116 -22.79 0.06 -17.30
N ASP A 117 -24.11 0.13 -17.30
CA ASP A 117 -24.93 0.78 -16.27
C ASP A 117 -25.37 -0.17 -15.14
N ASP A 118 -25.14 -1.48 -15.27
CA ASP A 118 -25.47 -2.47 -14.24
C ASP A 118 -24.41 -2.53 -13.11
N ILE A 119 -24.24 -1.42 -12.42
CA ILE A 119 -23.31 -1.30 -11.30
C ILE A 119 -23.89 -1.98 -10.06
N TRP A 120 -23.19 -3.00 -9.56
CA TRP A 120 -23.54 -3.75 -8.37
C TRP A 120 -22.96 -3.11 -7.10
N TYR A 121 -21.68 -2.76 -7.15
CA TYR A 121 -20.95 -2.11 -6.06
C TYR A 121 -19.97 -1.08 -6.59
N SER A 122 -19.66 -0.10 -5.75
CA SER A 122 -18.60 0.90 -5.94
C SER A 122 -17.62 0.89 -4.77
N ASP A 123 -16.54 1.66 -4.88
CA ASP A 123 -15.57 1.92 -3.80
C ASP A 123 -16.26 2.41 -2.51
N LYS A 124 -17.36 3.15 -2.63
CA LYS A 124 -18.14 3.66 -1.49
C LYS A 124 -18.93 2.60 -0.73
N ASP A 125 -19.17 1.44 -1.35
CA ASP A 125 -19.89 0.34 -0.74
C ASP A 125 -18.98 -0.59 0.07
N VAL A 126 -17.65 -0.41 -0.07
CA VAL A 126 -16.62 -1.18 0.62
C VAL A 126 -16.51 -0.71 2.07
N VAL A 127 -16.61 -1.65 3.01
CA VAL A 127 -16.43 -1.40 4.45
C VAL A 127 -15.12 -1.95 4.99
N GLU A 128 -14.53 -2.92 4.31
CA GLU A 128 -13.25 -3.52 4.65
C GLU A 128 -12.54 -3.99 3.39
N SER A 129 -11.22 -3.80 3.33
CA SER A 129 -10.39 -4.36 2.28
C SER A 129 -9.02 -4.75 2.83
N ALA A 130 -8.47 -5.88 2.36
CA ALA A 130 -7.16 -6.35 2.79
C ALA A 130 -6.48 -7.16 1.69
N ALA A 131 -5.16 -7.02 1.60
CA ALA A 131 -4.34 -7.96 0.85
C ALA A 131 -4.17 -9.24 1.68
N VAL A 132 -4.59 -10.38 1.14
CA VAL A 132 -4.59 -11.69 1.80
C VAL A 132 -3.83 -12.70 0.96
N LEU A 133 -3.15 -13.64 1.60
CA LEU A 133 -2.49 -14.75 0.90
C LEU A 133 -3.55 -15.78 0.48
N ALA A 134 -3.74 -15.93 -0.83
CA ALA A 134 -4.65 -16.89 -1.44
C ALA A 134 -3.84 -17.92 -2.25
N GLY A 135 -3.49 -19.03 -1.60
CA GLY A 135 -2.55 -19.99 -2.17
C GLY A 135 -1.12 -19.48 -2.06
N ASP A 136 -0.45 -19.28 -3.19
CA ASP A 136 0.94 -18.82 -3.30
C ASP A 136 1.06 -17.34 -3.71
N ARG A 137 -0.06 -16.64 -3.89
CA ARG A 137 -0.11 -15.24 -4.34
C ARG A 137 -1.00 -14.38 -3.45
N LEU A 138 -0.74 -13.08 -3.44
CA LEU A 138 -1.64 -12.12 -2.82
C LEU A 138 -2.89 -11.90 -3.67
N ALA A 139 -4.02 -11.83 -3.00
CA ALA A 139 -5.31 -11.43 -3.53
C ALA A 139 -5.88 -10.31 -2.66
N VAL A 140 -6.88 -9.60 -3.16
CA VAL A 140 -7.57 -8.55 -2.40
C VAL A 140 -8.91 -9.09 -1.95
N GLU A 141 -9.08 -9.21 -0.63
CA GLU A 141 -10.38 -9.42 -0.03
C GLU A 141 -11.09 -8.07 0.09
N VAL A 142 -12.34 -8.01 -0.37
CA VAL A 142 -13.20 -6.83 -0.29
C VAL A 142 -14.51 -7.23 0.37
N VAL A 143 -14.95 -6.49 1.37
CA VAL A 143 -16.22 -6.69 2.06
C VAL A 143 -17.12 -5.50 1.82
N PHE A 144 -18.34 -5.76 1.37
CA PHE A 144 -19.36 -4.75 1.14
C PHE A 144 -20.31 -4.62 2.32
N SER A 145 -20.92 -3.43 2.46
CA SER A 145 -21.95 -3.18 3.47
C SER A 145 -23.18 -4.08 3.29
N ASP A 146 -23.89 -4.39 4.38
CA ASP A 146 -25.12 -5.19 4.31
C ASP A 146 -26.21 -4.49 3.46
N GLU A 147 -26.23 -3.15 3.50
CA GLU A 147 -27.16 -2.35 2.70
C GLU A 147 -26.90 -2.50 1.19
N SER A 148 -25.66 -2.34 0.75
CA SER A 148 -25.28 -2.49 -0.66
C SER A 148 -25.49 -3.93 -1.14
N TYR A 149 -25.16 -4.91 -0.29
CA TYR A 149 -25.41 -6.32 -0.58
C TYR A 149 -26.89 -6.61 -0.81
N GLY A 150 -27.78 -6.13 0.05
CA GLY A 150 -29.23 -6.32 -0.11
C GLY A 150 -29.78 -5.75 -1.42
N LYS A 151 -29.21 -4.64 -1.92
CA LYS A 151 -29.59 -4.03 -3.20
C LYS A 151 -29.00 -4.74 -4.42
N ALA A 152 -27.77 -5.25 -4.30
CA ALA A 152 -27.04 -5.85 -5.42
C ALA A 152 -27.35 -7.34 -5.61
N SER A 153 -27.52 -8.11 -4.53
CA SER A 153 -27.66 -9.58 -4.56
C SER A 153 -28.74 -10.09 -5.53
N PRO A 154 -29.96 -9.51 -5.60
CA PRO A 154 -30.96 -9.97 -6.57
C PRO A 154 -30.51 -9.84 -8.03
N ARG A 155 -29.78 -8.76 -8.36
CA ARG A 155 -29.27 -8.49 -9.71
C ARG A 155 -28.10 -9.40 -10.07
N ILE A 156 -27.24 -9.67 -9.09
CA ILE A 156 -26.13 -10.63 -9.22
C ILE A 156 -26.68 -12.03 -9.48
N ASN A 157 -27.69 -12.47 -8.72
CA ASN A 157 -28.30 -13.80 -8.87
C ASN A 157 -28.98 -13.96 -10.24
N GLN A 158 -29.58 -12.90 -10.77
CA GLN A 158 -30.13 -12.88 -12.14
C GLN A 158 -29.04 -12.92 -13.23
N SER A 159 -27.79 -12.65 -12.86
CA SER A 159 -26.64 -12.63 -13.75
C SER A 159 -25.82 -13.93 -13.74
N ILE A 160 -26.28 -14.98 -13.04
CA ILE A 160 -25.65 -16.31 -13.09
C ILE A 160 -25.58 -16.79 -14.55
N GLY A 161 -24.40 -17.26 -14.96
CA GLY A 161 -24.06 -17.64 -16.33
C GLY A 161 -23.63 -16.48 -17.22
N ARG A 162 -23.64 -15.23 -16.73
CA ARG A 162 -23.17 -14.03 -17.46
C ARG A 162 -21.80 -13.56 -16.95
N TYR A 163 -21.17 -12.68 -17.72
CA TYR A 163 -19.91 -12.05 -17.31
C TYR A 163 -20.16 -10.88 -16.36
N ALA A 164 -19.30 -10.79 -15.35
CA ALA A 164 -19.12 -9.67 -14.46
C ALA A 164 -17.73 -9.07 -14.65
N TYR A 165 -17.61 -7.80 -14.30
CA TYR A 165 -16.40 -7.01 -14.45
C TYR A 165 -16.05 -6.30 -13.15
N THR A 166 -14.77 -6.30 -12.82
CA THR A 166 -14.19 -5.39 -11.84
C THR A 166 -13.38 -4.35 -12.60
N MET A 167 -13.68 -3.08 -12.37
CA MET A 167 -13.06 -1.96 -13.04
C MET A 167 -12.39 -1.03 -12.05
N LEU A 168 -11.25 -0.46 -12.43
CA LEU A 168 -10.53 0.58 -11.70
C LEU A 168 -10.32 1.75 -12.66
N ASP A 169 -10.86 2.92 -12.32
CA ASP A 169 -10.70 4.16 -13.11
C ASP A 169 -11.01 3.96 -14.61
N ASP A 170 -12.15 3.33 -14.90
CA ASP A 170 -12.63 2.94 -16.25
C ASP A 170 -11.81 1.83 -16.97
N GLU A 171 -10.77 1.28 -16.35
CA GLU A 171 -10.01 0.15 -16.87
C GLU A 171 -10.55 -1.17 -16.32
N ILE A 172 -10.70 -2.18 -17.19
CA ILE A 172 -11.12 -3.53 -16.76
C ILE A 172 -9.92 -4.23 -16.13
N LEU A 173 -9.99 -4.48 -14.82
CA LEU A 173 -9.02 -5.31 -14.11
C LEU A 173 -9.34 -6.79 -14.26
N HIS A 174 -10.61 -7.15 -14.04
CA HIS A 174 -11.05 -8.54 -14.04
C HIS A 174 -12.31 -8.73 -14.85
N LYS A 175 -12.38 -9.90 -15.51
CA LYS A 175 -13.57 -10.41 -16.17
C LYS A 175 -13.77 -11.85 -15.73
N ALA A 176 -14.91 -12.15 -15.12
CA ALA A 176 -15.25 -13.48 -14.65
C ALA A 176 -16.70 -13.83 -14.97
N MET A 177 -17.02 -15.10 -15.11
CA MET A 177 -18.41 -15.56 -15.24
C MET A 177 -18.99 -15.78 -13.85
N VAL A 178 -20.20 -15.28 -13.59
CA VAL A 178 -20.91 -15.54 -12.34
C VAL A 178 -21.41 -16.99 -12.37
N GLN A 179 -20.82 -17.86 -11.56
CA GLN A 179 -21.16 -19.29 -11.55
C GLN A 179 -22.18 -19.67 -10.47
N THR A 180 -22.28 -18.85 -9.42
CA THR A 180 -23.10 -19.11 -8.23
C THR A 180 -23.57 -17.78 -7.66
N GLU A 181 -24.51 -17.85 -6.73
CA GLU A 181 -24.83 -16.74 -5.84
C GLU A 181 -23.55 -16.28 -5.12
N LEU A 182 -23.31 -14.97 -5.12
CA LEU A 182 -22.16 -14.36 -4.47
C LEU A 182 -22.60 -13.74 -3.14
N GLY A 183 -21.79 -13.92 -2.09
CA GLY A 183 -22.00 -13.24 -0.81
C GLY A 183 -21.46 -11.81 -0.81
N LYS A 184 -21.53 -11.12 0.33
CA LYS A 184 -21.02 -9.74 0.50
C LYS A 184 -19.48 -9.61 0.51
N LYS A 185 -18.76 -10.71 0.43
CA LYS A 185 -17.28 -10.76 0.48
C LYS A 185 -16.77 -11.30 -0.84
N PHE A 186 -15.96 -10.51 -1.53
CA PHE A 186 -15.32 -10.88 -2.79
C PHE A 186 -13.83 -11.06 -2.59
N LEU A 187 -13.26 -12.02 -3.32
CA LEU A 187 -11.83 -12.22 -3.41
C LEU A 187 -11.39 -11.90 -4.84
N LEU A 188 -10.52 -10.91 -5.00
CA LEU A 188 -10.01 -10.44 -6.27
C LEU A 188 -8.59 -10.94 -6.46
N THR A 189 -8.38 -11.78 -7.47
CA THR A 189 -7.05 -12.28 -7.81
C THR A 189 -6.32 -11.26 -8.68
N SER A 190 -5.32 -10.57 -8.15
CA SER A 190 -4.54 -9.58 -8.92
C SER A 190 -3.51 -10.25 -9.84
N ALA A 191 -3.01 -9.51 -10.85
CA ALA A 191 -1.99 -10.03 -11.76
C ALA A 191 -0.62 -10.18 -11.06
N SER A 192 -0.38 -9.40 -10.01
CA SER A 192 0.84 -9.41 -9.20
C SER A 192 0.57 -9.10 -7.72
N ASP A 193 1.51 -9.49 -6.86
CA ASP A 193 1.48 -9.15 -5.43
C ASP A 193 1.52 -7.62 -5.21
N THR A 194 2.28 -6.92 -6.07
CA THR A 194 2.35 -5.45 -6.08
C THR A 194 0.99 -4.82 -6.33
N GLU A 195 0.26 -5.31 -7.32
CA GLU A 195 -1.08 -4.83 -7.66
C GLU A 195 -2.08 -5.13 -6.53
N ALA A 196 -2.03 -6.33 -5.95
CA ALA A 196 -2.89 -6.68 -4.81
C ALA A 196 -2.66 -5.75 -3.62
N GLN A 197 -1.39 -5.49 -3.28
CA GLN A 197 -1.03 -4.55 -2.22
C GLN A 197 -1.52 -3.14 -2.55
N ALA A 198 -1.35 -2.69 -3.79
CA ALA A 198 -1.77 -1.37 -4.22
C ALA A 198 -3.29 -1.18 -4.13
N LEU A 199 -4.06 -2.15 -4.65
CA LEU A 199 -5.53 -2.14 -4.60
C LEU A 199 -6.06 -2.08 -3.17
N ALA A 200 -5.54 -2.90 -2.26
CA ALA A 200 -5.96 -2.89 -0.86
C ALA A 200 -5.70 -1.52 -0.20
N VAL A 201 -4.53 -0.93 -0.45
CA VAL A 201 -4.18 0.38 0.10
C VAL A 201 -5.04 1.50 -0.51
N MET A 202 -5.34 1.44 -1.81
CA MET A 202 -6.20 2.43 -2.45
C MET A 202 -7.60 2.44 -1.84
N LEU A 203 -8.20 1.27 -1.64
CA LEU A 203 -9.53 1.13 -1.05
C LEU A 203 -9.59 1.65 0.40
N ASP A 204 -8.55 1.44 1.20
CA ASP A 204 -8.49 2.03 2.56
C ASP A 204 -8.24 3.54 2.55
N SER A 205 -7.48 4.04 1.58
CA SER A 205 -7.02 5.43 1.55
C SER A 205 -8.06 6.46 1.11
N GLY A 206 -9.13 6.01 0.45
CA GLY A 206 -10.10 6.86 -0.23
C GLY A 206 -9.69 7.22 -1.67
N ARG A 207 -10.52 8.03 -2.32
CA ARG A 207 -10.44 8.36 -3.75
C ARG A 207 -9.91 9.77 -3.99
N MET A 208 -8.96 9.91 -4.91
CA MET A 208 -8.49 11.22 -5.39
C MET A 208 -9.40 11.74 -6.51
N SER A 209 -9.41 13.06 -6.72
CA SER A 209 -10.15 13.65 -7.85
C SER A 209 -9.50 13.37 -9.21
N SER A 210 -8.17 13.16 -9.23
CA SER A 210 -7.41 12.80 -10.42
C SER A 210 -6.09 12.10 -10.07
N GLY A 211 -5.52 11.40 -11.05
CA GLY A 211 -4.23 10.75 -10.93
C GLY A 211 -3.05 11.72 -11.06
N TYR A 212 -1.92 11.34 -10.48
CA TYR A 212 -0.66 12.05 -10.51
C TYR A 212 0.42 11.26 -11.24
N VAL A 213 1.14 11.94 -12.13
CA VAL A 213 2.37 11.42 -12.72
C VAL A 213 3.56 11.87 -11.87
N LEU A 214 4.27 10.89 -11.32
CA LEU A 214 5.46 11.11 -10.49
C LEU A 214 6.71 10.80 -11.31
N VAL A 215 7.63 11.76 -11.37
CA VAL A 215 8.91 11.64 -12.07
C VAL A 215 10.03 11.59 -11.04
N LYS A 216 10.79 10.49 -11.00
CA LYS A 216 11.92 10.33 -10.07
C LYS A 216 12.99 11.39 -10.36
N LEU A 217 13.49 12.05 -9.31
CA LEU A 217 14.56 13.06 -9.36
C LEU A 217 15.94 12.45 -9.16
#